data_AF-A0A523WC81-F1
#
_entry.id   AF-A0A523WC81-F1
#
_cell.length_a   1.000
_cell.length_b   1.000
_cell.length_c   1.000
_cell.angle_alpha   90.00
_cell.angle_beta   90.00
_cell.angle_gamma   90.00
#
_symmetry.space_group_name_H-M   'P 1'
#
loop_
_entity.id
_entity.type
_entity.pdbx_description
1 polymer ?
#
loop_
_entity_poly.entity_id
_entity_poly.type
_entity_poly.pdbx_seq_one_letter_code
_entity_poly.pdbx_strand_id
1 'polypeptide(L)'
;MKPVLQVALDFLNLSRALKVARAAADGGADWLEAGTPLIKSEGLESVRQLRQRFPHHKIVADMKIMDTGRIEAESAFKAGANVVCVLGAADDSTIGECAEAAVNYGGEVMVDMIGRISPLKRAREVRDLGVNYLGTHTSIDDQMRGSDPFKTLRGLSRSVDIPLAVAGGVNSETAAGAVKAGASIVIVGGAITKAKDPGEAARIIKEAITSSKVVRTDLFKRARGEEIVKIFGMVSTANLSDAMHRGGQITGLMRITPGVKLVGRALTVRTYPGDWAKPVEAIDRARKGEVIVIDAGGTGPAVWGELATYSAVRKKLAGVVIDGAIRDVPEIKNLKFPAYARLIIPNAGEPKGFGEIGIPVHVGGRRIFSGDWLVGDDDGIVVVPQSKAVETANRAMDVLERENRIREEIKEGGTLSSVTELLKWEKK
;
A
#
# COMPACT_ATOMS: atom_id res chain seq x y z
N MET A 1 23.54 -13.82 -16.52
CA MET A 1 24.00 -13.80 -15.10
C MET A 1 23.08 -14.68 -14.25
N LYS A 2 23.51 -15.15 -13.07
CA LYS A 2 22.59 -15.77 -12.11
C LYS A 2 21.67 -14.68 -11.53
N PRO A 3 20.38 -14.97 -11.28
CA PRO A 3 19.48 -14.00 -10.65
C PRO A 3 19.98 -13.53 -9.28
N VAL A 4 19.94 -12.23 -9.05
CA VAL A 4 20.37 -11.61 -7.79
C VAL A 4 19.22 -10.91 -7.07
N LEU A 5 19.28 -10.88 -5.75
CA LEU A 5 18.44 -10.10 -4.85
C LEU A 5 19.14 -8.76 -4.58
N GLN A 6 18.51 -7.67 -5.02
CA GLN A 6 18.89 -6.30 -4.69
C GLN A 6 17.90 -5.75 -3.66
N VAL A 7 18.40 -5.18 -2.56
CA VAL A 7 17.55 -4.61 -1.50
C VAL A 7 17.58 -3.09 -1.57
N ALA A 8 16.42 -2.50 -1.85
CA ALA A 8 16.21 -1.05 -1.92
C ALA A 8 15.93 -0.48 -0.53
N LEU A 9 16.89 0.29 0.00
CA LEU A 9 16.84 0.89 1.34
C LEU A 9 16.17 2.27 1.29
N ASP A 10 14.86 2.28 1.02
CA ASP A 10 14.03 3.50 0.98
C ASP A 10 13.70 4.04 2.38
N PHE A 11 14.71 4.60 3.04
CA PHE A 11 14.58 5.25 4.35
C PHE A 11 14.87 6.74 4.25
N LEU A 12 14.42 7.53 5.24
CA LEU A 12 14.86 8.92 5.42
C LEU A 12 15.94 9.06 6.50
N ASN A 13 16.36 7.93 7.09
CA ASN A 13 17.33 7.89 8.16
C ASN A 13 18.42 6.86 7.86
N LEU A 14 19.67 7.31 7.97
CA LEU A 14 20.83 6.49 7.66
C LEU A 14 21.04 5.35 8.66
N SER A 15 20.94 5.61 9.97
CA SER A 15 21.23 4.60 10.99
C SER A 15 20.33 3.37 10.84
N ARG A 16 19.05 3.61 10.57
CA ARG A 16 18.04 2.57 10.30
C ARG A 16 18.29 1.84 9.00
N ALA A 17 18.60 2.57 7.92
CA ALA A 17 18.95 1.95 6.65
C ALA A 17 20.11 0.96 6.82
N LEU A 18 21.13 1.31 7.61
CA LEU A 18 22.28 0.45 7.89
C LEU A 18 21.94 -0.77 8.77
N LYS A 19 21.04 -0.64 9.76
CA LYS A 19 20.54 -1.78 10.56
C LYS A 19 19.85 -2.80 9.65
N VAL A 20 18.96 -2.34 8.77
CA VAL A 20 18.22 -3.19 7.83
C VAL A 20 19.14 -3.75 6.75
N ALA A 21 20.10 -2.97 6.24
CA ALA A 21 21.11 -3.43 5.30
C ALA A 21 21.91 -4.62 5.84
N ARG A 22 22.30 -4.56 7.13
CA ARG A 22 23.00 -5.67 7.80
C ARG A 22 22.15 -6.93 7.85
N ALA A 23 20.93 -6.82 8.37
CA ALA A 23 20.01 -7.96 8.45
C ALA A 23 19.74 -8.57 7.06
N ALA A 24 19.51 -7.74 6.05
CA ALA A 24 19.28 -8.20 4.68
C ALA A 24 20.52 -8.88 4.06
N ALA A 25 21.72 -8.35 4.31
CA ALA A 25 22.98 -8.97 3.89
C ALA A 25 23.18 -10.34 4.55
N ASP A 26 22.94 -10.45 5.87
CA ASP A 26 22.98 -11.71 6.61
C ASP A 26 21.92 -12.71 6.08
N GLY A 27 20.78 -12.20 5.60
CA GLY A 27 19.73 -12.94 4.91
C GLY A 27 20.04 -13.31 3.45
N GLY A 28 21.21 -12.96 2.93
CA GLY A 28 21.65 -13.35 1.58
C GLY A 28 21.29 -12.38 0.45
N ALA A 29 21.06 -11.10 0.77
CA ALA A 29 21.01 -10.04 -0.24
C ALA A 29 22.35 -9.93 -0.96
N ASP A 30 22.35 -9.92 -2.30
CA ASP A 30 23.58 -9.79 -3.07
C ASP A 30 23.98 -8.33 -3.22
N TRP A 31 22.99 -7.46 -3.47
CA TRP A 31 23.19 -6.04 -3.77
C TRP A 31 22.43 -5.19 -2.75
N LEU A 32 23.04 -4.09 -2.31
CA LEU A 32 22.45 -3.12 -1.39
C LEU A 32 22.34 -1.78 -2.10
N GLU A 33 21.13 -1.23 -2.13
CA GLU A 33 20.83 0.02 -2.82
C GLU A 33 20.53 1.13 -1.80
N ALA A 34 21.29 2.22 -1.87
CA ALA A 34 20.86 3.49 -1.29
C ALA A 34 19.71 4.04 -2.14
N GLY A 35 18.47 3.86 -1.65
CA GLY A 35 17.27 4.27 -2.37
C GLY A 35 17.16 5.79 -2.49
N THR A 36 16.39 6.25 -3.48
CA THR A 36 16.18 7.69 -3.73
C THR A 36 15.84 8.51 -2.46
N PRO A 37 14.91 8.09 -1.58
CA PRO A 37 14.58 8.87 -0.37
C PRO A 37 15.77 9.01 0.59
N LEU A 38 16.61 7.98 0.67
CA LEU A 38 17.76 7.97 1.56
C LEU A 38 18.84 8.91 1.06
N ILE A 39 19.15 8.85 -0.24
CA ILE A 39 20.09 9.78 -0.88
C ILE A 39 19.57 11.22 -0.77
N LYS A 40 18.29 11.46 -0.98
CA LYS A 40 17.71 12.81 -0.84
C LYS A 40 17.77 13.35 0.59
N SER A 41 17.66 12.48 1.60
CA SER A 41 17.67 12.92 3.00
C SER A 41 19.07 13.01 3.62
N GLU A 42 20.00 12.16 3.21
CA GLU A 42 21.32 11.98 3.87
C GLU A 42 22.49 12.28 2.91
N GLY A 43 22.19 12.59 1.65
CA GLY A 43 23.18 12.74 0.59
C GLY A 43 23.92 11.44 0.29
N LEU A 44 25.06 11.58 -0.39
CA LEU A 44 25.95 10.48 -0.73
C LEU A 44 26.72 9.91 0.47
N GLU A 45 26.56 10.48 1.66
CA GLU A 45 27.07 9.85 2.88
C GLU A 45 26.43 8.48 3.13
N SER A 46 25.16 8.32 2.72
CA SER A 46 24.50 7.01 2.72
C SER A 46 25.27 5.94 1.92
N VAL A 47 25.76 6.30 0.73
CA VAL A 47 26.56 5.41 -0.13
C VAL A 47 27.92 5.10 0.50
N ARG A 48 28.61 6.11 1.05
CA ARG A 48 29.92 5.92 1.74
C ARG A 48 29.80 4.95 2.91
N GLN A 49 28.78 5.16 3.74
CA GLN A 49 28.52 4.33 4.92
C GLN A 49 28.14 2.89 4.56
N LEU A 50 27.45 2.68 3.43
CA LEU A 50 27.18 1.33 2.90
C LEU A 50 28.45 0.67 2.38
N ARG A 51 29.25 1.36 1.55
CA ARG A 51 30.53 0.83 1.05
C ARG A 51 31.46 0.45 2.20
N GLN A 52 31.59 1.30 3.22
CA GLN A 52 32.48 1.06 4.36
C GLN A 52 32.09 -0.21 5.14
N ARG A 53 30.78 -0.44 5.35
CA ARG A 53 30.29 -1.58 6.15
C ARG A 53 30.15 -2.87 5.35
N PHE A 54 29.92 -2.76 4.04
CA PHE A 54 29.66 -3.90 3.16
C PHE A 54 30.64 -3.91 1.97
N PRO A 55 31.96 -4.01 2.21
CA PRO A 55 32.97 -3.85 1.17
C PRO A 55 32.88 -4.89 0.05
N HIS A 56 32.34 -6.07 0.35
CA HIS A 56 32.19 -7.19 -0.61
C HIS A 56 30.83 -7.24 -1.31
N HIS A 57 29.88 -6.38 -0.93
CA HIS A 57 28.57 -6.33 -1.59
C HIS A 57 28.60 -5.34 -2.76
N LYS A 58 27.74 -5.58 -3.75
CA LYS A 58 27.53 -4.59 -4.81
C LYS A 58 26.66 -3.47 -4.26
N ILE A 59 27.15 -2.23 -4.30
CA ILE A 59 26.45 -1.04 -3.82
C ILE A 59 25.84 -0.30 -5.00
N VAL A 60 24.53 -0.05 -4.93
CA VAL A 60 23.78 0.72 -5.94
C VAL A 60 23.41 2.08 -5.35
N ALA A 61 23.62 3.15 -6.13
CA ALA A 61 23.12 4.48 -5.81
C ALA A 61 21.94 4.79 -6.74
N ASP A 62 20.72 4.76 -6.20
CA ASP A 62 19.50 5.14 -6.94
C ASP A 62 19.37 6.66 -6.99
N MET A 63 20.29 7.28 -7.74
CA MET A 63 20.38 8.73 -7.90
C MET A 63 19.19 9.29 -8.67
N LYS A 64 18.58 8.49 -9.55
CA LYS A 64 17.57 8.91 -10.53
C LYS A 64 18.01 10.15 -11.30
N ILE A 65 19.25 10.09 -11.78
CA ILE A 65 19.88 11.18 -12.54
C ILE A 65 18.96 11.54 -13.72
N MET A 66 18.60 12.82 -13.79
CA MET A 66 17.79 13.37 -14.87
C MET A 66 18.59 14.39 -15.71
N ASP A 67 19.58 15.03 -15.09
CA ASP A 67 20.45 16.04 -15.69
C ASP A 67 21.87 15.94 -15.11
N THR A 68 22.84 16.60 -15.72
CA THR A 68 24.24 16.67 -15.25
C THR A 68 24.90 15.29 -15.07
N GLY A 69 24.75 14.44 -16.09
CA GLY A 69 25.06 13.00 -16.04
C GLY A 69 26.42 12.68 -15.44
N ARG A 70 27.48 13.28 -15.98
CA ARG A 70 28.84 13.03 -15.49
C ARG A 70 29.03 13.46 -14.04
N ILE A 71 28.57 14.65 -13.65
CA ILE A 71 28.82 15.22 -12.32
C ILE A 71 28.16 14.36 -11.24
N GLU A 72 26.90 14.00 -11.43
CA GLU A 72 26.15 13.19 -10.47
C GLU A 72 26.69 11.76 -10.39
N ALA A 73 26.98 11.13 -11.54
CA ALA A 73 27.51 9.78 -11.59
C ALA A 73 28.90 9.68 -10.95
N GLU A 74 29.83 10.59 -11.29
CA GLU A 74 31.17 10.61 -10.68
C GLU A 74 31.11 10.80 -9.17
N SER A 75 30.19 11.65 -8.69
CA SER A 75 30.02 11.88 -7.26
C SER A 75 29.59 10.59 -6.55
N ALA A 76 28.66 9.83 -7.13
CA ALA A 76 28.21 8.55 -6.58
C ALA A 76 29.31 7.47 -6.64
N PHE A 77 30.07 7.38 -7.74
CA PHE A 77 31.20 6.45 -7.84
C PHE A 77 32.32 6.78 -6.83
N LYS A 78 32.67 8.06 -6.67
CA LYS A 78 33.63 8.52 -5.63
C LYS A 78 33.14 8.21 -4.21
N ALA A 79 31.82 8.19 -3.99
CA ALA A 79 31.24 7.79 -2.72
C ALA A 79 31.27 6.26 -2.50
N GLY A 80 31.62 5.47 -3.51
CA GLY A 80 31.81 4.02 -3.42
C GLY A 80 30.69 3.18 -4.03
N ALA A 81 29.80 3.76 -4.83
CA ALA A 81 28.83 2.99 -5.61
C ALA A 81 29.54 2.10 -6.65
N ASN A 82 29.00 0.91 -6.90
CA ASN A 82 29.36 0.11 -8.08
C ASN A 82 28.41 0.40 -9.24
N VAL A 83 27.14 0.66 -8.94
CA VAL A 83 26.10 0.92 -9.94
C VAL A 83 25.43 2.26 -9.64
N VAL A 84 25.23 3.07 -10.66
CA VAL A 84 24.47 4.33 -10.57
C VAL A 84 23.23 4.26 -11.44
N CYS A 85 22.08 4.68 -10.89
CA CYS A 85 20.83 4.73 -11.64
C CYS A 85 20.60 6.08 -12.32
N VAL A 86 20.31 6.05 -13.62
CA VAL A 86 19.87 7.19 -14.44
C VAL A 86 18.45 6.95 -14.93
N LEU A 87 17.62 7.98 -15.03
CA LEU A 87 16.28 7.84 -15.57
C LEU A 87 16.35 7.60 -17.07
N GLY A 88 15.62 6.61 -17.56
CA GLY A 88 15.44 6.39 -18.99
C GLY A 88 14.75 7.56 -19.67
N ALA A 89 14.09 8.45 -18.92
CA ALA A 89 13.52 9.72 -19.36
C ALA A 89 14.55 10.80 -19.69
N ALA A 90 15.77 10.72 -19.17
CA ALA A 90 16.83 11.69 -19.42
C ALA A 90 17.28 11.69 -20.89
N ASP A 91 17.91 12.79 -21.30
CA ASP A 91 18.52 12.95 -22.62
C ASP A 91 19.64 11.94 -22.87
N ASP A 92 19.86 11.61 -24.14
CA ASP A 92 20.87 10.63 -24.55
C ASP A 92 22.28 11.06 -24.14
N SER A 93 22.57 12.36 -24.19
CA SER A 93 23.84 12.93 -23.71
C SER A 93 24.03 12.68 -22.22
N THR A 94 22.99 12.88 -21.39
CA THR A 94 23.05 12.63 -19.95
C THR A 94 23.31 11.16 -19.65
N ILE A 95 22.62 10.24 -20.33
CA ILE A 95 22.82 8.80 -20.17
C ILE A 95 24.22 8.39 -20.64
N GLY A 96 24.66 8.92 -21.79
CA GLY A 96 25.99 8.68 -22.33
C GLY A 96 27.10 9.16 -21.40
N GLU A 97 26.97 10.36 -20.84
CA GLU A 97 27.91 10.91 -19.86
C GLU A 97 28.00 10.04 -18.59
N CYS A 98 26.87 9.51 -18.10
CA CYS A 98 26.86 8.55 -16.99
C CYS A 98 27.63 7.28 -17.35
N ALA A 99 27.44 6.76 -18.56
CA ALA A 99 28.10 5.54 -19.03
C ALA A 99 29.62 5.75 -19.18
N GLU A 100 30.05 6.88 -19.75
CA GLU A 100 31.47 7.24 -19.81
C GLU A 100 32.09 7.40 -18.42
N ALA A 101 31.40 8.05 -17.49
CA ALA A 101 31.84 8.16 -16.11
C ALA A 101 31.98 6.77 -15.47
N ALA A 102 31.03 5.85 -15.71
CA ALA A 102 31.12 4.49 -15.20
C ALA A 102 32.38 3.76 -15.69
N VAL A 103 32.73 3.87 -16.97
CA VAL A 103 33.98 3.30 -17.52
C VAL A 103 35.20 3.85 -16.79
N ASN A 104 35.27 5.16 -16.57
CA ASN A 104 36.43 5.81 -15.93
C ASN A 104 36.64 5.37 -14.47
N TYR A 105 35.57 5.02 -13.76
CA TYR A 105 35.62 4.64 -12.34
C TYR A 105 35.49 3.12 -12.12
N GLY A 106 35.43 2.33 -13.20
CA GLY A 106 35.19 0.88 -13.11
C GLY A 106 33.82 0.52 -12.53
N GLY A 107 32.84 1.40 -12.72
CA GLY A 107 31.46 1.24 -12.30
C GLY A 107 30.54 0.81 -13.44
N GLU A 108 29.24 0.79 -13.14
CA GLU A 108 28.19 0.37 -14.06
C GLU A 108 26.99 1.34 -13.99
N VAL A 109 26.21 1.41 -15.07
CA VAL A 109 24.98 2.23 -15.14
C VAL A 109 23.75 1.35 -15.28
N MET A 110 22.72 1.65 -14.47
CA MET A 110 21.38 1.11 -14.61
C MET A 110 20.42 2.20 -15.10
N VAL A 111 19.71 1.95 -16.20
CA VAL A 111 18.68 2.88 -16.68
C VAL A 111 17.32 2.48 -16.11
N ASP A 112 16.72 3.34 -15.28
CA ASP A 112 15.37 3.14 -14.73
C ASP A 112 14.30 3.62 -15.74
N MET A 113 13.51 2.68 -16.26
CA MET A 113 12.47 2.93 -17.26
C MET A 113 11.11 3.34 -16.67
N ILE A 114 11.07 3.74 -15.40
CA ILE A 114 9.85 4.19 -14.71
C ILE A 114 9.05 5.21 -15.55
N GLY A 115 7.73 5.02 -15.62
CA GLY A 115 6.79 5.99 -16.22
C GLY A 115 6.84 6.14 -17.75
N ARG A 116 7.59 5.32 -18.49
CA ARG A 116 7.72 5.44 -19.96
C ARG A 116 6.54 4.83 -20.73
N ILE A 117 6.00 5.61 -21.69
CA ILE A 117 4.91 5.20 -22.60
C ILE A 117 5.39 4.21 -23.69
N SER A 118 6.69 4.16 -24.00
CA SER A 118 7.27 3.25 -25.02
C SER A 118 8.60 2.63 -24.56
N PRO A 119 8.57 1.76 -23.53
CA PRO A 119 9.78 1.25 -22.89
C PRO A 119 10.63 0.38 -23.83
N LEU A 120 10.01 -0.35 -24.77
CA LEU A 120 10.74 -1.22 -25.71
C LEU A 120 11.61 -0.44 -26.69
N LYS A 121 11.09 0.67 -27.25
CA LYS A 121 11.84 1.51 -28.16
C LYS A 121 13.04 2.13 -27.42
N ARG A 122 12.76 2.73 -26.26
CA ARG A 122 13.78 3.40 -25.44
C ARG A 122 14.87 2.43 -24.96
N ALA A 123 14.52 1.19 -24.63
CA ALA A 123 15.50 0.17 -24.24
C ALA A 123 16.53 -0.13 -25.34
N ARG A 124 16.14 -0.06 -26.62
CA ARG A 124 17.08 -0.24 -27.74
C ARG A 124 17.99 0.98 -27.90
N GLU A 125 17.43 2.19 -27.79
CA GLU A 125 18.20 3.44 -27.89
C GLU A 125 19.29 3.51 -26.82
N VAL A 126 18.94 3.26 -25.55
CA VAL A 126 19.90 3.40 -24.45
C VAL A 126 20.92 2.27 -24.40
N ARG A 127 20.62 1.09 -24.98
CA ARG A 127 21.59 -0.01 -25.12
C ARG A 127 22.83 0.46 -25.87
N ASP A 128 22.64 1.24 -26.93
CA ASP A 128 23.71 1.68 -27.80
C ASP A 128 24.55 2.80 -27.15
N LEU A 129 24.13 3.33 -25.99
CA LEU A 129 24.85 4.31 -25.18
C LEU A 129 25.79 3.68 -24.12
N GLY A 130 25.97 2.35 -24.13
CA GLY A 130 26.94 1.68 -23.26
C GLY A 130 26.45 1.39 -21.83
N VAL A 131 25.13 1.35 -21.60
CA VAL A 131 24.56 1.05 -20.28
C VAL A 131 24.62 -0.44 -19.94
N ASN A 132 24.75 -0.78 -18.66
CA ASN A 132 24.98 -2.16 -18.21
C ASN A 132 23.68 -2.89 -17.82
N TYR A 133 22.68 -2.15 -17.36
CA TYR A 133 21.43 -2.71 -16.84
C TYR A 133 20.22 -1.88 -17.26
N LEU A 134 19.07 -2.55 -17.43
CA LEU A 134 17.78 -1.89 -17.63
C LEU A 134 16.83 -2.25 -16.50
N GLY A 135 16.37 -1.24 -15.76
CA GLY A 135 15.38 -1.38 -14.72
C GLY A 135 13.96 -1.17 -15.25
N THR A 136 13.08 -2.15 -15.06
CA THR A 136 11.63 -1.92 -15.14
C THR A 136 11.09 -1.67 -13.75
N HIS A 137 10.61 -0.45 -13.54
CA HIS A 137 10.04 -0.05 -12.26
C HIS A 137 8.55 0.17 -12.44
N THR A 138 7.74 -0.69 -11.83
CA THR A 138 6.30 -0.40 -11.70
C THR A 138 6.16 0.68 -10.63
N SER A 139 5.72 1.89 -11.01
CA SER A 139 5.60 2.99 -10.06
C SER A 139 4.73 2.59 -8.86
N ILE A 140 4.95 3.23 -7.70
CA ILE A 140 4.12 2.98 -6.51
C ILE A 140 2.63 3.22 -6.86
N ASP A 141 2.32 4.26 -7.62
CA ASP A 141 0.95 4.57 -8.04
C ASP A 141 0.34 3.47 -8.94
N ASP A 142 1.10 2.93 -9.88
CA ASP A 142 0.63 1.84 -10.75
C ASP A 142 0.45 0.52 -9.98
N GLN A 143 1.31 0.26 -8.99
CA GLN A 143 1.14 -0.87 -8.07
C GLN A 143 -0.13 -0.72 -7.23
N MET A 144 -0.39 0.49 -6.72
CA MET A 144 -1.59 0.77 -5.91
C MET A 144 -2.87 0.59 -6.73
N ARG A 145 -2.81 0.73 -8.06
CA ARG A 145 -3.92 0.44 -9.00
C ARG A 145 -4.05 -1.03 -9.42
N GLY A 146 -3.14 -1.92 -9.00
CA GLY A 146 -3.26 -3.37 -9.21
C GLY A 146 -2.80 -3.89 -10.58
N SER A 147 -2.07 -3.10 -11.36
CA SER A 147 -1.53 -3.49 -12.69
C SER A 147 -0.66 -4.76 -12.64
N ASP A 148 -0.50 -5.47 -13.79
CA ASP A 148 0.46 -6.59 -13.90
C ASP A 148 1.91 -6.05 -13.96
N PRO A 149 2.73 -6.27 -12.92
CA PRO A 149 4.08 -5.70 -12.85
C PRO A 149 5.05 -6.31 -13.87
N PHE A 150 4.73 -7.47 -14.46
CA PHE A 150 5.68 -8.22 -15.29
C PHE A 150 5.38 -8.16 -16.79
N LYS A 151 4.31 -7.47 -17.21
CA LYS A 151 3.95 -7.34 -18.63
C LYS A 151 5.08 -6.70 -19.43
N THR A 152 5.62 -5.58 -18.95
CA THR A 152 6.71 -4.84 -19.60
C THR A 152 8.01 -5.64 -19.60
N LEU A 153 8.32 -6.30 -18.48
CA LEU A 153 9.51 -7.13 -18.33
C LEU A 153 9.57 -8.25 -19.38
N ARG A 154 8.46 -8.97 -19.61
CA ARG A 154 8.37 -10.03 -20.64
C ARG A 154 8.57 -9.52 -22.06
N GLY A 155 8.17 -8.28 -22.34
CA GLY A 155 8.41 -7.65 -23.64
C GLY A 155 9.89 -7.32 -23.83
N LEU A 156 10.53 -6.77 -22.78
CA LEU A 156 11.94 -6.39 -22.80
C LEU A 156 12.86 -7.59 -22.88
N SER A 157 12.59 -8.67 -22.14
CA SER A 157 13.43 -9.87 -22.15
C SER A 157 13.50 -10.58 -23.51
N ARG A 158 12.58 -10.26 -24.42
CA ARG A 158 12.59 -10.75 -25.81
C ARG A 158 13.23 -9.77 -26.80
N SER A 159 13.53 -8.54 -26.37
CA SER A 159 13.87 -7.43 -27.26
C SER A 159 15.28 -6.89 -27.08
N VAL A 160 15.94 -7.19 -25.96
CA VAL A 160 17.29 -6.72 -25.62
C VAL A 160 18.07 -7.79 -24.86
N ASP A 161 19.39 -7.80 -25.05
CA ASP A 161 20.31 -8.75 -24.40
C ASP A 161 20.94 -8.21 -23.11
N ILE A 162 20.61 -6.96 -22.73
CA ILE A 162 21.06 -6.35 -21.48
C ILE A 162 20.34 -7.00 -20.30
N PRO A 163 21.05 -7.33 -19.19
CA PRO A 163 20.41 -7.86 -18.00
C PRO A 163 19.34 -6.92 -17.43
N LEU A 164 18.16 -7.48 -17.15
CA LEU A 164 16.99 -6.73 -16.71
C LEU A 164 16.87 -6.76 -15.19
N ALA A 165 16.65 -5.59 -14.60
CA ALA A 165 16.22 -5.43 -13.23
C ALA A 165 14.71 -5.18 -13.16
N VAL A 166 14.03 -5.70 -12.13
CA VAL A 166 12.63 -5.38 -11.89
C VAL A 166 12.41 -4.91 -10.47
N ALA A 167 11.74 -3.77 -10.34
CA ALA A 167 11.33 -3.17 -9.08
C ALA A 167 9.81 -2.96 -9.05
N GLY A 168 9.27 -3.01 -7.84
CA GLY A 168 7.89 -2.64 -7.54
C GLY A 168 6.98 -3.81 -7.23
N GLY A 169 6.47 -3.86 -5.99
CA GLY A 169 5.50 -4.88 -5.55
C GLY A 169 6.06 -6.29 -5.46
N VAL A 170 7.38 -6.46 -5.48
CA VAL A 170 8.02 -7.78 -5.41
C VAL A 170 8.06 -8.27 -3.96
N ASN A 171 7.66 -9.53 -3.76
CA ASN A 171 7.68 -10.24 -2.48
C ASN A 171 8.03 -11.72 -2.71
N SER A 172 7.95 -12.54 -1.67
CA SER A 172 8.29 -13.97 -1.71
C SER A 172 7.42 -14.80 -2.67
N GLU A 173 6.21 -14.35 -3.00
CA GLU A 173 5.33 -15.03 -3.97
C GLU A 173 5.61 -14.63 -5.40
N THR A 174 5.99 -13.36 -5.63
CA THR A 174 6.15 -12.80 -6.97
C THR A 174 7.59 -12.86 -7.48
N ALA A 175 8.59 -13.02 -6.60
CA ALA A 175 10.00 -13.05 -6.96
C ALA A 175 10.35 -14.18 -7.95
N ALA A 176 9.81 -15.38 -7.76
CA ALA A 176 10.00 -16.48 -8.72
C ALA A 176 9.38 -16.16 -10.10
N GLY A 177 8.24 -15.46 -10.11
CA GLY A 177 7.58 -14.99 -11.33
C GLY A 177 8.40 -13.94 -12.09
N ALA A 178 9.05 -13.02 -11.36
CA ALA A 178 9.96 -12.03 -11.92
C ALA A 178 11.12 -12.70 -12.68
N VAL A 179 11.77 -13.69 -12.07
CA VAL A 179 12.86 -14.45 -12.70
C VAL A 179 12.37 -15.16 -13.96
N LYS A 180 11.23 -15.86 -13.88
CA LYS A 180 10.60 -16.53 -15.04
C LYS A 180 10.23 -15.57 -16.17
N ALA A 181 9.92 -14.31 -15.84
CA ALA A 181 9.63 -13.27 -16.83
C ALA A 181 10.89 -12.69 -17.50
N GLY A 182 12.09 -13.03 -17.01
CA GLY A 182 13.38 -12.63 -17.58
C GLY A 182 14.21 -11.67 -16.71
N ALA A 183 13.81 -11.43 -15.46
CA ALA A 183 14.61 -10.61 -14.55
C ALA A 183 15.91 -11.32 -14.17
N SER A 184 17.02 -10.61 -14.34
CA SER A 184 18.33 -10.97 -13.80
C SER A 184 18.60 -10.34 -12.44
N ILE A 185 17.96 -9.21 -12.14
CA ILE A 185 18.05 -8.51 -10.85
C ILE A 185 16.63 -8.31 -10.33
N VAL A 186 16.38 -8.79 -9.11
CA VAL A 186 15.09 -8.67 -8.45
C VAL A 186 15.23 -7.67 -7.31
N ILE A 187 14.68 -6.47 -7.51
CA ILE A 187 14.79 -5.35 -6.57
C ILE A 187 13.61 -5.40 -5.61
N VAL A 188 13.92 -5.47 -4.31
CA VAL A 188 12.91 -5.60 -3.24
C VAL A 188 13.13 -4.52 -2.17
N GLY A 189 12.12 -3.68 -1.98
CA GLY A 189 12.08 -2.68 -0.92
C GLY A 189 11.17 -3.12 0.22
N GLY A 190 9.92 -2.63 0.20
CA GLY A 190 8.96 -2.75 1.31
C GLY A 190 8.81 -4.15 1.92
N ALA A 191 8.82 -5.22 1.12
CA ALA A 191 8.68 -6.59 1.63
C ALA A 191 9.83 -7.02 2.57
N ILE A 192 10.99 -6.37 2.50
CA ILE A 192 12.12 -6.55 3.42
C ILE A 192 12.18 -5.40 4.42
N THR A 193 12.11 -4.15 3.95
CA THR A 193 12.32 -2.96 4.80
C THR A 193 11.19 -2.66 5.78
N LYS A 194 10.02 -3.27 5.60
CA LYS A 194 8.86 -3.20 6.51
C LYS A 194 8.57 -4.52 7.21
N ALA A 195 9.36 -5.57 6.97
CA ALA A 195 9.21 -6.84 7.66
C ALA A 195 9.57 -6.71 9.15
N LYS A 196 8.97 -7.57 9.98
CA LYS A 196 9.34 -7.69 11.39
C LYS A 196 10.78 -8.17 11.56
N ASP A 197 11.18 -9.14 10.73
CA ASP A 197 12.55 -9.62 10.62
C ASP A 197 13.01 -9.44 9.16
N PRO A 198 13.77 -8.38 8.86
CA PRO A 198 14.27 -8.13 7.51
C PRO A 198 15.24 -9.20 7.01
N GLY A 199 15.99 -9.86 7.90
CA GLY A 199 16.95 -10.89 7.50
C GLY A 199 16.25 -12.17 7.06
N GLU A 200 15.26 -12.61 7.84
CA GLU A 200 14.42 -13.73 7.46
C GLU A 200 13.61 -13.46 6.18
N ALA A 201 13.07 -12.23 6.04
CA ALA A 201 12.37 -11.84 4.82
C ALA A 201 13.29 -11.90 3.59
N ALA A 202 14.53 -11.38 3.71
CA ALA A 202 15.52 -11.45 2.66
C ALA A 202 15.88 -12.91 2.30
N ARG A 203 16.05 -13.78 3.31
CA ARG A 203 16.35 -15.21 3.12
C ARG A 203 15.23 -15.91 2.35
N ILE A 204 13.98 -15.75 2.78
CA ILE A 204 12.82 -16.35 2.11
C ILE A 204 12.72 -15.88 0.66
N ILE A 205 12.92 -14.60 0.39
CA ILE A 205 12.86 -14.05 -0.96
C ILE A 205 14.04 -14.57 -1.81
N LYS A 206 15.24 -14.66 -1.25
CA LYS A 206 16.42 -15.23 -1.90
C LYS A 206 16.20 -16.70 -2.27
N GLU A 207 15.56 -17.46 -1.39
CA GLU A 207 15.13 -18.84 -1.68
C GLU A 207 14.10 -18.89 -2.80
N ALA A 208 13.12 -17.99 -2.83
CA ALA A 208 12.14 -17.93 -3.93
C ALA A 208 12.80 -17.62 -5.29
N ILE A 209 13.80 -16.73 -5.30
CA ILE A 209 14.59 -16.38 -6.49
C ILE A 209 15.42 -17.58 -6.96
N THR A 210 16.15 -18.24 -6.05
CA THR A 210 17.08 -19.34 -6.40
C THR A 210 16.36 -20.65 -6.72
N SER A 211 15.30 -20.99 -5.98
CA SER A 211 14.52 -22.22 -6.19
C SER A 211 13.44 -22.09 -7.28
N SER A 212 13.11 -20.87 -7.72
CA SER A 212 12.00 -20.58 -8.63
C SER A 212 10.63 -21.10 -8.16
N LYS A 213 10.47 -21.28 -6.83
CA LYS A 213 9.22 -21.68 -6.17
C LYS A 213 8.55 -20.49 -5.48
N VAL A 214 7.22 -20.51 -5.45
CA VAL A 214 6.40 -19.50 -4.78
C VAL A 214 6.38 -19.80 -3.28
N VAL A 215 6.78 -18.83 -2.45
CA VAL A 215 6.67 -18.92 -0.98
C VAL A 215 5.56 -18.00 -0.49
N ARG A 216 4.51 -18.58 0.11
CA ARG A 216 3.29 -17.85 0.47
C ARG A 216 3.50 -16.83 1.60
N THR A 217 2.83 -15.69 1.50
CA THR A 217 2.82 -14.62 2.53
C THR A 217 1.43 -14.00 2.67
N ASP A 218 1.05 -13.53 3.85
CA ASP A 218 -0.18 -12.74 4.04
C ASP A 218 0.07 -11.22 4.00
N LEU A 219 1.33 -10.78 4.08
CA LEU A 219 1.74 -9.37 4.04
C LEU A 219 2.43 -9.03 2.71
N PHE A 220 2.51 -7.74 2.40
CA PHE A 220 3.17 -7.16 1.22
C PHE A 220 2.50 -7.56 -0.10
N LYS A 221 1.18 -7.77 -0.07
CA LYS A 221 0.34 -8.09 -1.22
C LYS A 221 -0.45 -6.86 -1.66
N ARG A 222 -0.60 -6.71 -2.98
CA ARG A 222 -1.47 -5.69 -3.58
C ARG A 222 -2.78 -6.33 -4.02
N ALA A 223 -3.90 -5.85 -3.51
CA ALA A 223 -5.23 -6.38 -3.78
C ALA A 223 -5.62 -6.23 -5.25
N ARG A 224 -6.38 -7.22 -5.74
CA ARG A 224 -7.20 -7.14 -6.94
C ARG A 224 -8.64 -7.57 -6.63
N GLY A 225 -9.62 -6.78 -7.08
CA GLY A 225 -11.04 -7.17 -7.07
C GLY A 225 -11.56 -7.65 -5.70
N GLU A 226 -11.86 -8.95 -5.61
CA GLU A 226 -12.49 -9.60 -4.46
C GLU A 226 -11.63 -9.59 -3.18
N GLU A 227 -10.32 -9.32 -3.28
CA GLU A 227 -9.41 -9.27 -2.12
C GLU A 227 -9.60 -8.03 -1.23
N ILE A 228 -10.32 -7.00 -1.71
CA ILE A 228 -10.54 -5.74 -0.99
C ILE A 228 -11.19 -5.98 0.38
N VAL A 229 -12.21 -6.84 0.44
CA VAL A 229 -12.91 -7.15 1.70
C VAL A 229 -11.97 -7.78 2.73
N LYS A 230 -11.02 -8.62 2.29
CA LYS A 230 -10.02 -9.23 3.18
C LYS A 230 -9.09 -8.16 3.74
N ILE A 231 -8.56 -7.27 2.89
CA ILE A 231 -7.66 -6.19 3.33
C ILE A 231 -8.38 -5.24 4.29
N PHE A 232 -9.58 -4.78 3.94
CA PHE A 232 -10.39 -3.94 4.84
C PHE A 232 -10.74 -4.64 6.15
N GLY A 233 -10.85 -5.98 6.14
CA GLY A 233 -10.96 -6.80 7.34
C GLY A 233 -9.69 -6.79 8.22
N MET A 234 -8.50 -6.52 7.66
CA MET A 234 -7.22 -6.52 8.39
C MET A 234 -6.81 -5.14 8.92
N VAL A 235 -7.10 -4.06 8.19
CA VAL A 235 -6.65 -2.68 8.54
C VAL A 235 -7.64 -1.96 9.46
N SER A 236 -7.18 -1.09 10.36
CA SER A 236 -8.08 -0.26 11.19
C SER A 236 -8.68 0.91 10.41
N THR A 237 -9.72 1.54 10.95
CA THR A 237 -10.25 2.80 10.43
C THR A 237 -9.21 3.92 10.48
N ALA A 238 -8.33 3.93 11.49
CA ALA A 238 -7.18 4.84 11.55
C ALA A 238 -6.20 4.62 10.38
N ASN A 239 -5.85 3.36 10.07
CA ASN A 239 -5.00 3.05 8.92
C ASN A 239 -5.62 3.49 7.59
N LEU A 240 -6.94 3.33 7.44
CA LEU A 240 -7.68 3.79 6.25
C LEU A 240 -7.72 5.31 6.15
N SER A 241 -7.95 6.00 7.27
CA SER A 241 -7.93 7.47 7.34
C SER A 241 -6.58 8.00 6.89
N ASP A 242 -5.48 7.46 7.42
CA ASP A 242 -4.12 7.85 7.03
C ASP A 242 -3.84 7.57 5.54
N ALA A 243 -4.28 6.42 5.03
CA ALA A 243 -4.17 6.07 3.61
C ALA A 243 -4.95 7.03 2.68
N MET A 244 -6.00 7.67 3.21
CA MET A 244 -6.81 8.68 2.54
C MET A 244 -6.40 10.12 2.89
N HIS A 245 -5.17 10.32 3.40
CA HIS A 245 -4.65 11.62 3.81
C HIS A 245 -5.46 12.27 4.96
N ARG A 246 -5.76 11.47 5.98
CA ARG A 246 -6.51 11.85 7.19
C ARG A 246 -7.98 12.19 6.89
N GLY A 247 -8.60 11.38 6.03
CA GLY A 247 -9.93 11.62 5.48
C GLY A 247 -10.85 10.39 5.51
N GLY A 248 -12.07 10.55 5.00
CA GLY A 248 -13.05 9.45 4.86
C GLY A 248 -13.85 9.14 6.12
N GLN A 249 -13.52 9.70 7.28
CA GLN A 249 -14.27 9.50 8.52
C GLN A 249 -15.71 10.02 8.45
N ILE A 250 -16.64 9.26 9.04
CA ILE A 250 -18.02 9.65 9.36
C ILE A 250 -18.07 10.09 10.82
N THR A 251 -18.69 11.23 11.10
CA THR A 251 -18.75 11.79 12.46
C THR A 251 -20.16 11.72 13.05
N GLY A 252 -20.26 11.79 14.38
CA GLY A 252 -21.54 11.94 15.08
C GLY A 252 -22.39 10.66 15.20
N LEU A 253 -21.85 9.49 14.89
CA LEU A 253 -22.53 8.21 15.09
C LEU A 253 -21.97 7.49 16.32
N MET A 254 -22.87 6.94 17.14
CA MET A 254 -22.53 6.04 18.23
C MET A 254 -22.38 4.62 17.71
N ARG A 255 -21.34 3.95 18.19
CA ARG A 255 -21.13 2.51 17.99
C ARG A 255 -22.02 1.73 18.96
N ILE A 256 -22.98 1.00 18.43
CA ILE A 256 -23.96 0.23 19.22
C ILE A 256 -23.34 -1.09 19.69
N THR A 257 -22.56 -1.73 18.83
CA THR A 257 -21.93 -3.03 19.08
C THR A 257 -20.40 -2.88 19.10
N PRO A 258 -19.77 -2.75 20.28
CA PRO A 258 -18.31 -2.68 20.40
C PRO A 258 -17.64 -4.03 20.07
N GLY A 259 -16.38 -3.97 19.61
CA GLY A 259 -15.54 -5.15 19.37
C GLY A 259 -15.92 -5.98 18.14
N VAL A 260 -16.82 -5.50 17.29
CA VAL A 260 -17.19 -6.14 16.01
C VAL A 260 -16.85 -5.24 14.84
N LYS A 261 -16.26 -5.83 13.80
CA LYS A 261 -15.81 -5.11 12.61
C LYS A 261 -16.90 -5.08 11.55
N LEU A 262 -17.14 -3.90 10.99
CA LEU A 262 -18.04 -3.69 9.85
C LEU A 262 -17.18 -3.56 8.59
N VAL A 263 -17.39 -4.40 7.58
CA VAL A 263 -16.75 -4.28 6.27
C VAL A 263 -17.73 -4.69 5.18
N GLY A 264 -18.11 -3.76 4.32
CA GLY A 264 -18.97 -4.09 3.20
C GLY A 264 -19.28 -2.91 2.29
N ARG A 265 -19.97 -3.20 1.19
CA ARG A 265 -20.41 -2.18 0.24
C ARG A 265 -21.75 -1.60 0.67
N ALA A 266 -21.93 -0.30 0.49
CA ALA A 266 -23.12 0.43 0.86
C ALA A 266 -24.31 0.05 -0.03
N LEU A 267 -25.44 -0.28 0.59
CA LEU A 267 -26.75 -0.05 0.01
C LEU A 267 -27.37 1.14 0.75
N THR A 268 -27.48 2.27 0.07
CA THR A 268 -27.92 3.53 0.66
C THR A 268 -29.44 3.63 0.67
N VAL A 269 -29.99 4.20 1.73
CA VAL A 269 -31.43 4.35 1.97
C VAL A 269 -31.68 5.75 2.50
N ARG A 270 -32.57 6.51 1.87
CA ARG A 270 -33.13 7.74 2.44
C ARG A 270 -34.56 7.47 2.87
N THR A 271 -34.91 7.87 4.09
CA THR A 271 -36.27 7.76 4.62
C THR A 271 -36.62 8.99 5.46
N TYR A 272 -37.91 9.20 5.71
CA TYR A 272 -38.34 10.21 6.66
C TYR A 272 -38.09 9.74 8.10
N PRO A 273 -37.85 10.65 9.06
CA PRO A 273 -37.71 10.28 10.47
C PRO A 273 -38.89 9.42 10.96
N GLY A 274 -38.58 8.29 11.58
CA GLY A 274 -39.55 7.30 12.05
C GLY A 274 -40.16 6.39 10.98
N ASP A 275 -39.97 6.63 9.68
CA ASP A 275 -40.45 5.73 8.64
C ASP A 275 -39.45 4.59 8.40
N TRP A 276 -39.80 3.40 8.90
CA TRP A 276 -38.95 2.21 8.81
C TRP A 276 -39.27 1.31 7.61
N ALA A 277 -40.20 1.68 6.74
CA ALA A 277 -40.57 0.85 5.58
C ALA A 277 -39.39 0.61 4.62
N LYS A 278 -38.69 1.69 4.19
CA LYS A 278 -37.52 1.59 3.31
C LYS A 278 -36.30 0.94 3.97
N PRO A 279 -35.96 1.25 5.24
CA PRO A 279 -34.96 0.50 5.99
C PRO A 279 -35.17 -1.01 5.99
N VAL A 280 -36.39 -1.49 6.25
CA VAL A 280 -36.69 -2.92 6.28
C VAL A 280 -36.71 -3.51 4.86
N GLU A 281 -37.32 -2.84 3.89
CA GLU A 281 -37.29 -3.25 2.47
C GLU A 281 -35.86 -3.36 1.92
N ALA A 282 -34.95 -2.50 2.38
CA ALA A 282 -33.54 -2.55 1.97
C ALA A 282 -32.86 -3.86 2.38
N ILE A 283 -33.32 -4.53 3.44
CA ILE A 283 -32.85 -5.87 3.79
C ILE A 283 -33.13 -6.82 2.64
N ASP A 284 -34.32 -6.81 2.05
CA ASP A 284 -34.71 -7.67 0.94
C ASP A 284 -33.98 -7.35 -0.38
N ARG A 285 -33.54 -6.10 -0.55
CA ARG A 285 -32.75 -5.68 -1.72
C ARG A 285 -31.24 -5.89 -1.58
N ALA A 286 -30.72 -5.85 -0.35
CA ALA A 286 -29.29 -5.99 -0.08
C ALA A 286 -28.76 -7.38 -0.44
N ARG A 287 -27.52 -7.42 -0.92
CA ARG A 287 -26.77 -8.64 -1.19
C ARG A 287 -25.97 -9.06 0.05
N LYS A 288 -25.60 -10.33 0.09
CA LYS A 288 -24.71 -10.88 1.14
C LYS A 288 -23.45 -10.01 1.26
N GLY A 289 -23.11 -9.62 2.49
CA GLY A 289 -21.94 -8.80 2.80
C GLY A 289 -22.09 -7.30 2.55
N GLU A 290 -23.26 -6.81 2.14
CA GLU A 290 -23.52 -5.37 2.05
C GLU A 290 -23.84 -4.76 3.41
N VAL A 291 -23.62 -3.45 3.52
CA VAL A 291 -23.93 -2.62 4.67
C VAL A 291 -25.09 -1.72 4.27
N ILE A 292 -26.17 -1.73 5.06
CA ILE A 292 -27.28 -0.79 4.83
C ILE A 292 -26.91 0.54 5.47
N VAL A 293 -26.99 1.62 4.69
CA VAL A 293 -26.64 2.98 5.13
C VAL A 293 -27.87 3.86 5.04
N ILE A 294 -28.41 4.24 6.19
CA ILE A 294 -29.71 4.91 6.33
C ILE A 294 -29.49 6.38 6.67
N ASP A 295 -30.06 7.26 5.86
CA ASP A 295 -30.27 8.67 6.16
C ASP A 295 -31.74 8.87 6.53
N ALA A 296 -31.99 9.07 7.82
CA ALA A 296 -33.30 9.32 8.41
C ALA A 296 -33.35 10.72 9.06
N GLY A 297 -32.53 11.66 8.58
CA GLY A 297 -32.49 13.04 9.05
C GLY A 297 -31.85 13.25 10.43
N GLY A 298 -31.16 12.26 10.98
CA GLY A 298 -30.41 12.40 12.24
C GLY A 298 -31.27 12.60 13.50
N THR A 299 -32.55 12.29 13.43
CA THR A 299 -33.50 12.45 14.55
C THR A 299 -34.32 11.18 14.77
N GLY A 300 -35.13 11.15 15.83
CA GLY A 300 -36.11 10.09 16.08
C GLY A 300 -37.44 10.36 15.37
N PRO A 301 -38.41 9.42 15.44
CA PRO A 301 -38.38 8.12 16.13
C PRO A 301 -37.43 7.08 15.51
N ALA A 302 -37.21 5.94 16.19
CA ALA A 302 -36.33 4.87 15.71
C ALA A 302 -36.84 4.22 14.41
N VAL A 303 -35.91 3.95 13.50
CA VAL A 303 -36.17 3.32 12.18
C VAL A 303 -35.61 1.91 12.06
N TRP A 304 -34.93 1.43 13.10
CA TRP A 304 -34.30 0.12 13.15
C TRP A 304 -34.30 -0.46 14.57
N GLY A 305 -34.42 -1.78 14.69
CA GLY A 305 -34.46 -2.50 15.96
C GLY A 305 -34.06 -3.98 15.82
N GLU A 306 -34.44 -4.80 16.80
CA GLU A 306 -34.02 -6.20 16.89
C GLU A 306 -34.48 -7.05 15.70
N LEU A 307 -35.75 -6.96 15.31
CA LEU A 307 -36.30 -7.82 14.24
C LEU A 307 -35.69 -7.53 12.86
N ALA A 308 -35.41 -6.26 12.57
CA ALA A 308 -34.66 -5.86 11.38
C ALA A 308 -33.23 -6.42 11.44
N THR A 309 -32.61 -6.39 12.62
CA THR A 309 -31.27 -6.96 12.84
C THR A 309 -31.24 -8.47 12.64
N TYR A 310 -32.21 -9.23 13.16
CA TYR A 310 -32.32 -10.68 12.90
C TYR A 310 -32.42 -10.99 11.41
N SER A 311 -33.23 -10.22 10.69
CA SER A 311 -33.42 -10.38 9.25
C SER A 311 -32.12 -10.10 8.49
N ALA A 312 -31.39 -9.05 8.86
CA ALA A 312 -30.08 -8.71 8.32
C ALA A 312 -29.01 -9.79 8.59
N VAL A 313 -28.96 -10.32 9.82
CA VAL A 313 -28.06 -11.43 10.20
C VAL A 313 -28.36 -12.67 9.38
N ARG A 314 -29.64 -13.06 9.25
CA ARG A 314 -30.06 -14.21 8.43
C ARG A 314 -29.65 -14.05 6.97
N LYS A 315 -29.72 -12.82 6.45
CA LYS A 315 -29.28 -12.49 5.10
C LYS A 315 -27.77 -12.32 4.95
N LYS A 316 -27.02 -12.44 6.05
CA LYS A 316 -25.55 -12.32 6.10
C LYS A 316 -25.09 -10.94 5.61
N LEU A 317 -25.80 -9.89 6.00
CA LEU A 317 -25.36 -8.51 5.80
C LEU A 317 -24.18 -8.19 6.74
N ALA A 318 -23.33 -7.24 6.33
CA ALA A 318 -22.12 -6.88 7.05
C ALA A 318 -22.35 -5.84 8.17
N GLY A 319 -23.51 -5.18 8.19
CA GLY A 319 -23.86 -4.22 9.24
C GLY A 319 -24.92 -3.21 8.81
N VAL A 320 -25.20 -2.26 9.72
CA VAL A 320 -26.07 -1.11 9.47
C VAL A 320 -25.44 0.18 10.01
N VAL A 321 -25.57 1.27 9.26
CA VAL A 321 -25.13 2.62 9.65
C VAL A 321 -26.31 3.57 9.51
N ILE A 322 -26.68 4.27 10.57
CA ILE A 322 -27.95 5.01 10.66
C ILE A 322 -27.69 6.45 11.08
N ASP A 323 -27.89 7.39 10.16
CA ASP A 323 -28.06 8.80 10.49
C ASP A 323 -29.50 9.06 10.97
N GLY A 324 -29.78 8.62 12.19
CA GLY A 324 -31.11 8.57 12.80
C GLY A 324 -31.10 7.75 14.08
N ALA A 325 -32.28 7.32 14.53
CA ALA A 325 -32.43 6.58 15.78
C ALA A 325 -32.56 5.06 15.60
N ILE A 326 -31.97 4.32 16.54
CA ILE A 326 -32.07 2.85 16.70
C ILE A 326 -32.68 2.51 18.07
N ARG A 327 -33.28 1.32 18.18
CA ARG A 327 -33.78 0.75 19.45
C ARG A 327 -33.35 -0.72 19.64
N ASP A 328 -33.75 -1.32 20.76
CA ASP A 328 -33.49 -2.74 21.09
C ASP A 328 -31.98 -3.07 21.17
N VAL A 329 -31.21 -2.13 21.73
CA VAL A 329 -29.74 -2.20 21.77
C VAL A 329 -29.19 -3.44 22.49
N PRO A 330 -29.74 -3.91 23.64
CA PRO A 330 -29.24 -5.12 24.29
C PRO A 330 -29.28 -6.34 23.37
N GLU A 331 -30.37 -6.53 22.64
CA GLU A 331 -30.58 -7.66 21.74
C GLU A 331 -29.68 -7.57 20.52
N ILE A 332 -29.52 -6.38 19.94
CA ILE A 332 -28.59 -6.12 18.82
C ILE A 332 -27.14 -6.44 19.22
N LYS A 333 -26.73 -6.08 20.44
CA LYS A 333 -25.41 -6.43 20.99
C LYS A 333 -25.22 -7.94 21.12
N ASN A 334 -26.23 -8.66 21.61
CA ASN A 334 -26.18 -10.11 21.75
C ASN A 334 -26.02 -10.82 20.40
N LEU A 335 -26.61 -10.27 19.33
CA LEU A 335 -26.46 -10.77 17.96
C LEU A 335 -25.08 -10.51 17.35
N LYS A 336 -24.24 -9.69 17.99
CA LYS A 336 -22.92 -9.28 17.48
C LYS A 336 -22.98 -8.70 16.06
N PHE A 337 -24.08 -8.05 15.73
CA PHE A 337 -24.29 -7.44 14.42
C PHE A 337 -23.73 -6.02 14.39
N PRO A 338 -22.78 -5.67 13.50
CA PRO A 338 -22.20 -4.33 13.48
C PRO A 338 -23.24 -3.25 13.20
N ALA A 339 -23.51 -2.40 14.21
CA ALA A 339 -24.51 -1.34 14.12
C ALA A 339 -23.96 0.00 14.64
N TYR A 340 -24.20 1.06 13.88
CA TYR A 340 -23.89 2.44 14.23
C TYR A 340 -25.12 3.31 14.05
N ALA A 341 -25.43 4.18 15.00
CA ALA A 341 -26.59 5.07 14.93
C ALA A 341 -26.31 6.42 15.60
N ARG A 342 -26.98 7.49 15.15
CA ARG A 342 -26.83 8.81 15.79
C ARG A 342 -27.50 8.87 17.16
N LEU A 343 -28.65 8.21 17.32
CA LEU A 343 -29.48 8.26 18.54
C LEU A 343 -29.93 6.87 18.96
N ILE A 344 -30.16 6.68 20.27
CA ILE A 344 -30.83 5.50 20.82
C ILE A 344 -32.14 5.99 21.44
N ILE A 345 -33.29 5.52 20.93
CA ILE A 345 -34.62 6.02 21.33
C ILE A 345 -35.60 4.85 21.39
N PRO A 346 -36.46 4.72 22.43
CA PRO A 346 -37.33 3.55 22.59
C PRO A 346 -38.53 3.52 21.63
N ASN A 347 -39.11 4.67 21.28
CA ASN A 347 -40.26 4.71 20.37
C ASN A 347 -39.83 4.53 18.92
N ALA A 348 -40.45 3.57 18.23
CA ALA A 348 -40.39 3.46 16.77
C ALA A 348 -41.45 4.35 16.13
N GLY A 349 -41.25 4.72 14.87
CA GLY A 349 -42.29 5.34 14.06
C GLY A 349 -43.14 4.29 13.33
N GLU A 350 -43.74 4.70 12.21
CA GLU A 350 -44.69 3.90 11.42
C GLU A 350 -44.13 3.61 10.03
N PRO A 351 -44.46 2.46 9.41
CA PRO A 351 -44.01 2.10 8.06
C PRO A 351 -44.86 2.83 7.01
N LYS A 352 -44.58 4.11 6.78
CA LYS A 352 -45.38 4.95 5.87
C LYS A 352 -45.05 4.70 4.40
N GLY A 353 -43.92 4.07 4.09
CA GLY A 353 -43.54 3.67 2.73
C GLY A 353 -42.81 4.74 1.94
N PHE A 354 -42.51 5.89 2.54
CA PHE A 354 -41.81 6.99 1.89
C PHE A 354 -40.30 6.79 1.88
N GLY A 355 -39.65 7.38 0.88
CA GLY A 355 -38.19 7.35 0.74
C GLY A 355 -37.72 6.49 -0.43
N GLU A 356 -36.41 6.32 -0.51
CA GLU A 356 -35.72 5.82 -1.69
C GLU A 356 -34.55 4.91 -1.29
N ILE A 357 -34.29 3.89 -2.10
CA ILE A 357 -33.19 2.94 -1.92
C ILE A 357 -32.27 3.04 -3.14
N GLY A 358 -30.97 3.08 -2.93
CA GLY A 358 -29.96 3.15 -3.99
C GLY A 358 -29.48 4.56 -4.32
N ILE A 359 -30.08 5.60 -3.72
CA ILE A 359 -29.74 7.00 -4.01
C ILE A 359 -28.62 7.54 -3.11
N PRO A 360 -27.88 8.58 -3.51
CA PRO A 360 -26.83 9.16 -2.67
C PRO A 360 -27.40 9.80 -1.39
N VAL A 361 -26.84 9.44 -0.25
CA VAL A 361 -27.27 9.90 1.09
C VAL A 361 -26.19 10.75 1.76
N HIS A 362 -26.58 11.53 2.79
CA HIS A 362 -25.64 12.26 3.63
C HIS A 362 -25.68 11.69 5.04
N VAL A 363 -24.56 11.15 5.51
CA VAL A 363 -24.44 10.54 6.84
C VAL A 363 -23.19 11.08 7.52
N GLY A 364 -23.35 11.67 8.69
CA GLY A 364 -22.23 12.12 9.53
C GLY A 364 -21.21 13.01 8.79
N GLY A 365 -21.71 13.96 7.99
CA GLY A 365 -20.90 14.91 7.22
C GLY A 365 -20.32 14.37 5.91
N ARG A 366 -20.66 13.14 5.50
CA ARG A 366 -20.19 12.50 4.26
C ARG A 366 -21.33 12.20 3.31
N ARG A 367 -21.11 12.47 2.02
CA ARG A 367 -21.98 11.98 0.94
C ARG A 367 -21.55 10.57 0.59
N ILE A 368 -22.48 9.62 0.62
CA ILE A 368 -22.23 8.19 0.42
C ILE A 368 -23.09 7.71 -0.76
N PHE A 369 -22.48 7.00 -1.70
CA PHE A 369 -23.15 6.38 -2.84
C PHE A 369 -23.33 4.88 -2.60
N SER A 370 -24.41 4.30 -3.12
CA SER A 370 -24.51 2.84 -3.18
C SER A 370 -23.33 2.25 -3.95
N GLY A 371 -22.70 1.23 -3.39
CA GLY A 371 -21.48 0.60 -3.90
C GLY A 371 -20.17 1.08 -3.28
N ASP A 372 -20.16 2.23 -2.58
CA ASP A 372 -19.01 2.69 -1.78
C ASP A 372 -18.72 1.70 -0.64
N TRP A 373 -17.49 1.63 -0.18
CA TRP A 373 -17.11 0.75 0.93
C TRP A 373 -17.22 1.45 2.26
N LEU A 374 -17.78 0.77 3.26
CA LEU A 374 -17.72 1.18 4.65
C LEU A 374 -16.84 0.20 5.41
N VAL A 375 -15.94 0.76 6.21
CA VAL A 375 -15.15 0.04 7.19
C VAL A 375 -15.39 0.69 8.54
N GLY A 376 -15.88 -0.08 9.49
CA GLY A 376 -16.14 0.36 10.85
C GLY A 376 -15.44 -0.53 11.85
N ASP A 377 -14.88 0.09 12.87
CA ASP A 377 -14.33 -0.57 14.04
C ASP A 377 -14.66 0.25 15.30
N ASP A 378 -13.82 0.09 16.32
CA ASP A 378 -14.04 0.69 17.61
C ASP A 378 -13.81 2.21 17.66
N ASP A 379 -13.09 2.77 16.68
CA ASP A 379 -12.80 4.21 16.61
C ASP A 379 -13.87 4.97 15.79
N GLY A 380 -14.64 4.27 14.96
CA GLY A 380 -15.70 4.87 14.16
C GLY A 380 -15.91 4.17 12.82
N ILE A 381 -16.27 4.94 11.80
CA ILE A 381 -16.48 4.45 10.43
C ILE A 381 -15.74 5.34 9.43
N VAL A 382 -15.12 4.70 8.44
CA VAL A 382 -14.54 5.35 7.26
C VAL A 382 -15.30 4.90 6.02
N VAL A 383 -15.66 5.85 5.15
CA VAL A 383 -16.17 5.61 3.81
C VAL A 383 -15.05 5.71 2.77
N VAL A 384 -14.96 4.71 1.90
CA VAL A 384 -14.02 4.65 0.79
C VAL A 384 -14.81 4.63 -0.52
N PRO A 385 -14.68 5.66 -1.39
CA PRO A 385 -15.35 5.67 -2.68
C PRO A 385 -15.02 4.42 -3.51
N GLN A 386 -16.00 3.83 -4.19
CA GLN A 386 -15.79 2.57 -4.90
C GLN A 386 -14.67 2.66 -5.96
N SER A 387 -14.51 3.83 -6.59
CA SER A 387 -13.50 4.10 -7.61
C SER A 387 -12.08 4.15 -7.06
N LYS A 388 -11.92 4.36 -5.75
CA LYS A 388 -10.63 4.42 -5.06
C LYS A 388 -10.36 3.20 -4.19
N ALA A 389 -11.28 2.24 -4.13
CA ALA A 389 -11.21 1.13 -3.17
C ALA A 389 -9.92 0.31 -3.26
N VAL A 390 -9.46 -0.02 -4.47
CA VAL A 390 -8.20 -0.77 -4.68
C VAL A 390 -6.99 0.03 -4.19
N GLU A 391 -6.89 1.29 -4.61
CA GLU A 391 -5.79 2.19 -4.22
C GLU A 391 -5.75 2.39 -2.70
N THR A 392 -6.91 2.69 -2.10
CA THR A 392 -7.01 2.90 -0.65
C THR A 392 -6.72 1.63 0.14
N ALA A 393 -7.18 0.45 -0.31
CA ALA A 393 -6.85 -0.82 0.33
C ALA A 393 -5.34 -1.07 0.35
N ASN A 394 -4.69 -0.88 -0.80
CA ASN A 394 -3.25 -1.07 -0.92
C ASN A 394 -2.45 -0.07 -0.07
N ARG A 395 -2.88 1.19 -0.02
CA ARG A 395 -2.26 2.22 0.84
C ARG A 395 -2.49 1.95 2.33
N ALA A 396 -3.68 1.51 2.72
CA ALA A 396 -3.98 1.17 4.12
C ALA A 396 -3.17 -0.02 4.60
N MET A 397 -2.97 -1.02 3.75
CA MET A 397 -2.08 -2.14 4.05
C MET A 397 -0.62 -1.67 4.22
N ASP A 398 -0.17 -0.73 3.40
CA ASP A 398 1.16 -0.14 3.51
C ASP A 398 1.36 0.63 4.83
N VAL A 399 0.32 1.34 5.28
CA VAL A 399 0.30 2.02 6.60
C VAL A 399 0.37 0.98 7.73
N LEU A 400 -0.45 -0.07 7.69
CA LEU A 400 -0.45 -1.14 8.67
C LEU A 400 0.92 -1.82 8.78
N GLU A 401 1.54 -2.16 7.65
CA GLU A 401 2.87 -2.76 7.60
C GLU A 401 3.94 -1.86 8.21
N ARG A 402 3.91 -0.56 7.89
CA ARG A 402 4.81 0.44 8.47
C ARG A 402 4.63 0.55 9.99
N GLU A 403 3.39 0.58 10.46
CA GLU A 403 3.07 0.63 11.89
C GLU A 403 3.49 -0.65 12.62
N ASN A 404 3.29 -1.82 12.02
CA ASN A 404 3.73 -3.09 12.58
C ASN A 404 5.23 -3.08 12.85
N ARG A 405 6.04 -2.61 11.90
CA ARG A 405 7.47 -2.43 12.09
C ARG A 405 7.78 -1.45 13.22
N ILE A 406 7.19 -0.25 13.20
CA ILE A 406 7.40 0.77 14.25
C ILE A 406 7.07 0.19 15.63
N ARG A 407 5.99 -0.60 15.72
CA ARG A 407 5.56 -1.23 16.97
C ARG A 407 6.58 -2.22 17.51
N GLU A 408 7.21 -3.02 16.65
CA GLU A 408 8.27 -3.94 17.09
C GLU A 408 9.51 -3.15 17.56
N GLU A 409 9.93 -2.10 16.84
CA GLU A 409 11.04 -1.24 17.27
C GLU A 409 10.77 -0.53 18.61
N ILE A 410 9.52 -0.19 18.90
CA ILE A 410 9.11 0.33 20.21
C ILE A 410 9.23 -0.74 21.30
N LYS A 411 8.82 -1.98 21.02
CA LYS A 411 8.96 -3.10 21.97
C LYS A 411 10.42 -3.46 22.24
N GLU A 412 11.32 -3.22 21.29
CA GLU A 412 12.78 -3.36 21.46
C GLU A 412 13.40 -2.26 22.35
N GLY A 413 12.59 -1.32 22.88
CA GLY A 413 13.02 -0.29 23.83
C GLY A 413 13.06 1.12 23.26
N GLY A 414 12.69 1.32 21.98
CA GLY A 414 12.55 2.64 21.39
C GLY A 414 11.28 3.38 21.86
N THR A 415 11.34 4.70 21.94
CA THR A 415 10.12 5.52 22.02
C THR A 415 9.60 5.81 20.61
N LEU A 416 8.31 6.15 20.45
CA LEU A 416 7.79 6.56 19.14
C LEU A 416 8.59 7.73 18.55
N SER A 417 8.95 8.71 19.39
CA SER A 417 9.74 9.87 18.98
C SER A 417 11.13 9.49 18.47
N SER A 418 11.84 8.62 19.18
CA SER A 418 13.17 8.17 18.77
C SER A 418 13.11 7.27 17.53
N VAL A 419 12.13 6.36 17.45
CA VAL A 419 11.98 5.42 16.33
C VAL A 419 11.62 6.12 15.01
N THR A 420 10.86 7.21 15.09
CA THR A 420 10.46 7.99 13.93
C THR A 420 11.30 9.24 13.72
N GLU A 421 12.28 9.49 14.60
CA GLU A 421 13.15 10.66 14.63
C GLU A 421 12.40 11.99 14.45
N LEU A 422 11.30 12.18 15.20
CA LEU A 422 10.44 13.35 15.05
C LEU A 422 11.21 14.68 15.12
N LEU A 423 12.21 14.74 16.00
CA LEU A 423 13.01 15.94 16.25
C LEU A 423 13.94 16.32 15.07
N LYS A 424 14.19 15.41 14.10
CA LYS A 424 14.98 15.71 12.90
C LYS A 424 14.34 16.82 12.04
N TRP A 425 13.02 16.98 12.15
CA TRP A 425 12.24 17.95 11.37
C TRP A 425 11.90 19.22 12.15
N GLU A 426 12.38 19.36 13.40
CA GLU A 426 12.26 20.62 14.11
C GLU A 426 13.05 21.69 13.36
N LYS A 427 12.33 22.72 12.90
CA LYS A 427 12.97 23.91 12.36
C LYS A 427 13.67 24.63 13.51
N LYS A 428 14.99 24.68 13.44
CA LYS A 428 15.83 25.46 14.35
C LYS A 428 15.88 26.92 13.94
#